data_AF-A0AA37NJJ4-F1
#
_entry.id   AF-A0AA37NJJ4-F1
#
_cell.length_a   1.000
_cell.length_b   1.000
_cell.length_c   1.000
_cell.angle_alpha   90.00
_cell.angle_beta   90.00
_cell.angle_gamma   90.00
#
_symmetry.space_group_name_H-M   'P 1'
#
loop_
_entity.id
_entity.type
_entity.pdbx_description
1 polymer ?
#
loop_
_entity_poly.entity_id
_entity_poly.type
_entity_poly.pdbx_seq_one_letter_code
_entity_poly.pdbx_strand_id
1 'polypeptide(L)'
;MSIIDTLINFIKPKKHISGDILTVETNNGEILNSFICPADSNNKNNVYMMFYNEYHNDIDKLHTLNGCYVYKYSDINYLSKKDLEEMIKNVKPSMAMYAPEAVYVTEKSFNAAQSRLYQNDQDVYNHVKQELEQYSPDMLTYAYDNYAKFIEKHGYHDIPRSEDFFIKAIEHGTNIENIPEKSRSPHVTEVYSMHVLKQGQQKAQINYEQKDWIAIMKDFMAIRFEKDYDYDMSIYGIPGRFEYYKNHGVKNPLKIYPDMNLSVQDWHYLCSISTELISNGYVPKEVLDNPSFWENYTDLIGKGDFLDNPDKTRYQTFDESEVFVHMPESMKKDPEVQKILLAQGTISTNFFGKKMSPDTWKCASPEEYMNIPVEIRQQPDFREIGIKAVRAYINNLRYIPSGYIENWMVEKAIKHDMSLLYHIPDEVITSIPNIEQKLLDGINNYRQQDIFYAEDLPGEYGLVACEQKEAMNMLRYIPQELRTKNICQVAVRISQENEKYVPNSLRIKTEDNEKNKSHKIRR
;
A
#
# COMPACT_ATOMS: atom_id res chain seq x y z
N MET A 1 2.59 42.47 27.38
CA MET A 1 2.34 42.73 28.82
C MET A 1 2.25 41.36 29.47
N SER A 2 3.02 41.05 30.52
CA SER A 2 2.98 39.68 31.08
C SER A 2 1.67 39.45 31.85
N ILE A 3 1.23 38.19 32.01
CA ILE A 3 0.10 37.83 32.90
C ILE A 3 0.26 38.47 34.28
N ILE A 4 1.50 38.53 34.74
CA ILE A 4 1.93 39.09 36.00
C ILE A 4 1.61 40.59 36.03
N ASP A 5 1.97 41.34 34.99
CA ASP A 5 1.70 42.79 34.91
C ASP A 5 0.20 43.12 34.83
N THR A 6 -0.58 42.33 34.08
CA THR A 6 -2.03 42.49 33.95
C THR A 6 -2.73 42.23 35.29
N LEU A 7 -2.36 41.14 35.98
CA LEU A 7 -2.89 40.79 37.30
C LEU A 7 -2.46 41.80 38.38
N ILE A 8 -1.21 42.26 38.38
CA ILE A 8 -0.69 43.27 39.33
C ILE A 8 -1.41 44.63 39.17
N ASN A 9 -1.68 45.06 37.94
CA ASN A 9 -2.30 46.35 37.68
C ASN A 9 -3.77 46.39 38.13
N PHE A 10 -4.47 45.25 38.10
CA PHE A 10 -5.86 45.13 38.57
C PHE A 10 -6.01 45.14 40.10
N ILE A 11 -5.00 44.66 40.83
CA ILE A 11 -5.01 44.52 42.31
C ILE A 11 -4.98 45.88 43.05
N LYS A 12 -4.72 46.99 42.35
CA LYS A 12 -4.47 48.29 42.97
C LYS A 12 -5.66 49.02 43.61
N PRO A 13 -6.92 48.55 43.54
CA PRO A 13 -7.89 48.95 44.56
C PRO A 13 -8.67 47.78 45.17
N LYS A 14 -8.18 47.34 46.34
CA LYS A 14 -8.89 46.74 47.50
C LYS A 14 -9.32 45.26 47.49
N LYS A 15 -8.79 44.60 48.55
CA LYS A 15 -9.22 43.39 49.30
C LYS A 15 -9.09 42.04 48.60
N HIS A 16 -8.77 41.04 49.44
CA HIS A 16 -8.60 39.62 49.11
C HIS A 16 -9.56 39.15 48.02
N ILE A 17 -9.00 38.54 46.97
CA ILE A 17 -9.75 37.83 45.94
C ILE A 17 -9.36 36.36 46.10
N SER A 18 -10.27 35.55 46.62
CA SER A 18 -10.31 34.12 46.32
C SER A 18 -11.20 33.94 45.08
N GLY A 19 -10.93 33.04 44.15
CA GLY A 19 -11.83 32.86 42.99
C GLY A 19 -11.23 32.21 41.73
N ASP A 20 -12.05 32.10 40.68
CA ASP A 20 -11.63 31.57 39.37
C ASP A 20 -11.07 32.69 38.48
N ILE A 21 -10.03 32.36 37.71
CA ILE A 21 -9.44 33.23 36.68
C ILE A 21 -9.46 32.52 35.32
N LEU A 22 -9.80 33.26 34.27
CA LEU A 22 -9.76 32.80 32.89
C LEU A 22 -8.87 33.73 32.06
N THR A 23 -7.85 33.20 31.40
CA THR A 23 -6.97 33.97 30.50
C THR A 23 -7.19 33.56 29.05
N VAL A 24 -7.12 34.53 28.14
CA VAL A 24 -7.10 34.32 26.69
C VAL A 24 -5.69 34.59 26.22
N GLU A 25 -5.03 33.59 25.66
CA GLU A 25 -3.62 33.63 25.31
C GLU A 25 -3.42 33.27 23.85
N THR A 26 -2.59 34.02 23.13
CA THR A 26 -2.19 33.69 21.76
C THR A 26 -1.32 32.43 21.74
N ASN A 27 -1.13 31.85 20.54
CA ASN A 27 -0.20 30.73 20.33
C ASN A 27 1.24 31.00 20.81
N ASN A 28 1.67 32.26 20.87
CA ASN A 28 3.00 32.64 21.34
C ASN A 28 3.07 32.88 22.86
N GLY A 29 1.97 32.61 23.60
CA GLY A 29 1.87 32.80 25.05
C GLY A 29 1.64 34.26 25.47
N GLU A 30 1.28 35.15 24.53
CA GLU A 30 0.89 36.52 24.87
C GLU A 30 -0.56 36.55 25.33
N ILE A 31 -0.84 37.23 26.45
CA ILE A 31 -2.20 37.34 26.97
C ILE A 31 -2.94 38.47 26.28
N LEU A 32 -4.01 38.10 25.57
CA LEU A 32 -4.92 39.02 24.93
C LEU A 32 -5.94 39.59 25.92
N ASN A 33 -6.46 38.75 26.81
CA ASN A 33 -7.49 39.18 27.77
C ASN A 33 -7.51 38.31 29.03
N SER A 34 -8.13 38.79 30.10
CA SER A 34 -8.27 38.06 31.36
C SER A 34 -9.57 38.42 32.10
N PHE A 35 -10.23 37.41 32.65
CA PHE A 35 -11.49 37.51 33.38
C PHE A 35 -11.33 36.94 34.78
N ILE A 36 -11.87 37.63 35.78
CA ILE A 36 -11.68 37.27 37.20
C ILE A 36 -13.03 37.32 37.91
N CYS A 37 -13.37 36.26 38.64
CA CYS A 37 -14.59 36.19 39.45
C CYS A 37 -14.25 35.91 40.93
N PRO A 38 -14.42 36.89 41.84
CA PRO A 38 -14.20 36.69 43.27
C PRO A 38 -15.24 35.76 43.92
N ALA A 39 -14.80 34.85 44.78
CA ALA A 39 -15.60 33.85 45.48
C ALA A 39 -16.55 34.45 46.53
N ASP A 40 -16.27 35.66 47.02
CA ASP A 40 -17.06 36.35 48.05
C ASP A 40 -18.03 37.41 47.47
N SER A 41 -18.14 37.48 46.15
CA SER A 41 -19.01 38.47 45.52
C SER A 41 -20.41 37.91 45.32
N ASN A 42 -21.44 38.66 45.72
CA ASN A 42 -22.85 38.49 45.28
C ASN A 42 -23.02 38.69 43.76
N ASN A 43 -21.95 38.48 42.99
CA ASN A 43 -21.87 38.73 41.57
C ASN A 43 -22.37 37.49 40.83
N LYS A 44 -23.46 37.67 40.11
CA LYS A 44 -24.21 36.60 39.45
C LYS A 44 -23.52 36.04 38.18
N ASN A 45 -22.37 36.60 37.81
CA ASN A 45 -21.67 36.30 36.55
C ASN A 45 -20.36 35.55 36.84
N ASN A 46 -20.25 34.31 36.36
CA ASN A 46 -19.01 33.53 36.43
C ASN A 46 -18.00 33.95 35.34
N VAL A 47 -16.75 33.51 35.46
CA VAL A 47 -15.70 33.86 34.47
C VAL A 47 -16.05 33.48 33.03
N TYR A 48 -16.83 32.42 32.83
CA TYR A 48 -17.28 31.98 31.51
C TYR A 48 -18.38 32.88 30.93
N MET A 49 -19.27 33.44 31.76
CA MET A 49 -20.28 34.43 31.37
C MET A 49 -19.62 35.74 30.99
N MET A 50 -18.60 36.16 31.75
CA MET A 50 -17.84 37.37 31.43
C MET A 50 -17.10 37.21 30.10
N PHE A 51 -16.47 36.06 29.89
CA PHE A 51 -15.85 35.70 28.62
C PHE A 51 -16.87 35.69 27.47
N TYR A 52 -18.00 35.00 27.63
CA TYR A 52 -19.08 34.98 26.63
C TYR A 52 -19.58 36.40 26.31
N ASN A 53 -19.91 37.19 27.32
CA ASN A 53 -20.43 38.55 27.14
C ASN A 53 -19.46 39.45 26.38
N GLU A 54 -18.15 39.27 26.57
CA GLU A 54 -17.11 40.06 25.89
C GLU A 54 -17.02 39.75 24.40
N TYR A 55 -17.24 38.49 24.00
CA TYR A 55 -16.93 38.03 22.64
C TYR A 55 -18.16 37.67 21.78
N HIS A 56 -19.32 37.31 22.36
CA HIS A 56 -20.42 36.69 21.61
C HIS A 56 -21.04 37.53 20.48
N ASN A 57 -21.05 38.87 20.59
CA ASN A 57 -21.73 39.75 19.64
C ASN A 57 -20.77 40.65 18.83
N ASP A 58 -19.46 40.51 19.01
CA ASP A 58 -18.46 41.40 18.41
C ASP A 58 -17.53 40.62 17.49
N ILE A 59 -17.77 40.72 16.18
CA ILE A 59 -17.05 39.93 15.18
C ILE A 59 -15.55 40.26 15.11
N ASP A 60 -15.19 41.54 15.29
CA ASP A 60 -13.79 41.94 15.26
C ASP A 60 -13.05 41.31 16.44
N LYS A 61 -13.70 41.25 17.61
CA LYS A 61 -13.16 40.54 18.77
C LYS A 61 -13.15 39.02 18.58
N LEU A 62 -14.18 38.41 17.98
CA LEU A 62 -14.18 36.98 17.66
C LEU A 62 -13.01 36.59 16.75
N HIS A 63 -12.70 37.42 15.74
CA HIS A 63 -11.57 37.17 14.86
C HIS A 63 -10.23 37.24 15.58
N THR A 64 -10.09 38.08 16.61
CA THR A 64 -8.86 38.11 17.44
C THR A 64 -8.64 36.84 18.26
N LEU A 65 -9.66 36.00 18.43
CA LEU A 65 -9.55 34.72 19.14
C LEU A 65 -8.97 33.60 18.26
N ASN A 66 -8.82 33.81 16.95
CA ASN A 66 -8.19 32.82 16.09
C ASN A 66 -6.72 32.61 16.50
N GLY A 67 -6.31 31.36 16.66
CA GLY A 67 -4.99 30.98 17.18
C GLY A 67 -4.81 31.23 18.67
N CYS A 68 -5.89 31.42 19.44
CA CYS A 68 -5.83 31.70 20.87
C CYS A 68 -6.47 30.60 21.73
N TYR A 69 -5.92 30.38 22.91
CA TYR A 69 -6.40 29.43 23.90
C TYR A 69 -6.92 30.15 25.15
N VAL A 70 -7.99 29.61 25.69
CA VAL A 70 -8.57 29.97 26.97
C VAL A 70 -8.06 29.01 28.04
N TYR A 71 -7.42 29.55 29.07
CA TYR A 71 -6.99 28.78 30.23
C TYR A 71 -7.78 29.19 31.47
N LYS A 72 -8.26 28.20 32.22
CA LYS A 72 -8.86 28.43 33.53
C LYS A 72 -7.90 28.04 34.64
N TYR A 73 -7.89 28.84 35.69
CA TYR A 73 -7.20 28.58 36.93
C TYR A 73 -8.21 28.69 38.07
N SER A 74 -8.41 27.60 38.82
CA SER A 74 -9.40 27.49 39.90
C SER A 74 -8.76 27.62 41.28
N ASP A 75 -9.58 27.88 42.31
CA ASP A 75 -9.21 27.82 43.75
C ASP A 75 -8.01 28.68 44.14
N ILE A 76 -7.88 29.81 43.46
CA ILE A 76 -6.80 30.74 43.67
C ILE A 76 -7.04 31.49 44.99
N ASN A 77 -6.15 31.32 45.98
CA ASN A 77 -6.19 32.02 47.27
C ASN A 77 -4.90 32.83 47.46
N TYR A 78 -4.98 34.17 47.58
CA TYR A 78 -3.78 35.01 47.71
C TYR A 78 -3.73 35.96 48.90
N LEU A 79 -2.49 36.18 49.38
CA LEU A 79 -2.09 37.09 50.46
C LEU A 79 -1.01 38.12 50.03
N SER A 80 -0.22 37.91 48.95
CA SER A 80 0.77 38.90 48.48
C SER A 80 1.22 38.76 47.00
N LYS A 81 1.89 39.80 46.45
CA LYS A 81 2.43 39.86 45.07
C LYS A 81 3.45 38.75 44.77
N LYS A 82 4.29 38.41 45.74
CA LYS A 82 5.37 37.43 45.58
C LYS A 82 4.83 36.00 45.47
N ASP A 83 3.75 35.71 46.20
CA ASP A 83 3.09 34.40 46.19
C ASP A 83 2.35 34.16 44.86
N LEU A 84 1.80 35.22 44.23
CA LEU A 84 1.21 35.18 42.88
C LEU A 84 2.25 34.82 41.81
N GLU A 85 3.44 35.44 41.86
CA GLU A 85 4.53 35.18 40.91
C GLU A 85 5.10 33.75 41.03
N GLU A 86 5.11 33.20 42.25
CA GLU A 86 5.60 31.84 42.54
C GLU A 86 4.54 30.76 42.26
N MET A 87 3.25 31.08 42.44
CA MET A 87 2.14 30.18 42.16
C MET A 87 1.89 30.03 40.65
N ILE A 88 1.93 31.11 39.85
CA ILE A 88 1.73 31.06 38.39
C ILE A 88 2.83 30.24 37.69
N LYS A 89 4.06 30.19 38.22
CA LYS A 89 5.12 29.32 37.70
C LYS A 89 4.85 27.83 37.88
N ASN A 90 3.98 27.46 38.82
CA ASN A 90 3.85 26.08 39.31
C ASN A 90 2.42 25.52 39.24
N VAL A 91 1.40 26.36 39.04
CA VAL A 91 0.01 25.93 38.92
C VAL A 91 -0.33 25.65 37.47
N LYS A 92 -0.66 24.39 37.19
CA LYS A 92 -1.19 23.97 35.91
C LYS A 92 -2.64 24.47 35.76
N PRO A 93 -3.04 24.96 34.58
CA PRO A 93 -4.42 25.34 34.34
C PRO A 93 -5.34 24.15 34.60
N SER A 94 -6.47 24.39 35.26
CA SER A 94 -7.51 23.39 35.49
C SER A 94 -8.31 23.08 34.22
N MET A 95 -8.25 23.96 33.22
CA MET A 95 -8.85 23.78 31.90
C MET A 95 -8.02 24.52 30.85
N ALA A 96 -7.89 23.93 29.66
CA ALA A 96 -7.39 24.59 28.46
C ALA A 96 -8.36 24.32 27.30
N MET A 97 -8.82 25.36 26.61
CA MET A 97 -9.80 25.24 25.53
C MET A 97 -9.46 26.23 24.42
N TYR A 98 -9.66 25.89 23.15
CA TYR A 98 -9.46 26.86 22.08
C TYR A 98 -10.54 27.97 22.18
N ALA A 99 -10.11 29.23 22.07
CA ALA A 99 -10.91 30.38 22.50
C ALA A 99 -12.23 30.56 21.70
N PRO A 100 -12.26 30.37 20.38
CA PRO A 100 -13.51 30.41 19.61
C PRO A 100 -14.55 29.38 20.06
N GLU A 101 -14.13 28.17 20.44
CA GLU A 101 -15.01 27.09 20.93
C GLU A 101 -15.54 27.42 22.31
N ALA A 102 -14.73 28.02 23.17
CA ALA A 102 -15.19 28.46 24.47
C ALA A 102 -16.38 29.41 24.31
N VAL A 103 -16.40 30.27 23.27
CA VAL A 103 -17.53 31.18 23.01
C VAL A 103 -18.77 30.42 22.54
N TYR A 104 -18.60 29.47 21.62
CA TYR A 104 -19.72 28.67 21.13
C TYR A 104 -20.34 27.76 22.19
N VAL A 105 -19.51 27.05 22.96
CA VAL A 105 -19.98 26.14 24.00
C VAL A 105 -20.68 26.92 25.10
N THR A 106 -20.13 28.06 25.51
CA THR A 106 -20.81 28.95 26.47
C THR A 106 -22.16 29.42 25.93
N GLU A 107 -22.26 29.88 24.68
CA GLU A 107 -23.53 30.29 24.09
C GLU A 107 -24.59 29.19 24.07
N LYS A 108 -24.22 27.99 23.61
CA LYS A 108 -25.12 26.86 23.51
C LYS A 108 -25.65 26.47 24.89
N SER A 109 -24.77 26.43 25.90
CA SER A 109 -25.15 26.13 27.28
C SER A 109 -26.06 27.21 27.86
N PHE A 110 -25.86 28.50 27.53
CA PHE A 110 -26.76 29.58 27.95
C PHE A 110 -28.13 29.51 27.28
N ASN A 111 -28.19 29.31 25.97
CA ASN A 111 -29.45 29.16 25.24
C ASN A 111 -30.24 27.91 25.68
N ALA A 112 -29.56 26.80 25.93
CA ALA A 112 -30.18 25.58 26.47
C ALA A 112 -30.71 25.79 27.90
N ALA A 113 -29.98 26.52 28.75
CA ALA A 113 -30.42 26.86 30.10
C ALA A 113 -31.56 27.88 30.13
N GLN A 114 -31.62 28.85 29.21
CA GLN A 114 -32.75 29.79 29.11
C GLN A 114 -34.04 29.13 28.60
N SER A 115 -33.92 28.06 27.81
CA SER A 115 -35.08 27.31 27.29
C SER A 115 -35.66 26.28 28.27
N ARG A 116 -34.95 25.95 29.36
CA ARG A 116 -35.43 25.05 30.43
C ARG A 116 -35.60 25.84 31.73
N LEU A 117 -36.73 25.64 32.39
CA LEU A 117 -37.20 26.34 33.61
C LEU A 117 -36.25 26.24 34.82
N TYR A 118 -35.10 26.92 34.82
CA TYR A 118 -34.25 27.07 36.01
C TYR A 118 -34.65 28.34 36.78
N GLN A 119 -34.88 28.20 38.09
CA GLN A 119 -35.45 29.28 38.92
C GLN A 119 -34.41 30.27 39.46
N ASN A 120 -33.10 30.00 39.31
CA ASN A 120 -32.03 30.90 39.77
C ASN A 120 -30.73 30.74 38.94
N ASP A 121 -29.86 31.75 39.04
CA ASP A 121 -28.59 31.85 38.28
C ASP A 121 -27.55 30.77 38.66
N GLN A 122 -27.70 30.13 39.83
CA GLN A 122 -26.77 29.11 40.34
C GLN A 122 -26.96 27.75 39.66
N ASP A 123 -28.19 27.42 39.25
CA ASP A 123 -28.48 26.17 38.52
C ASP A 123 -27.98 26.24 37.07
N VAL A 124 -28.09 27.43 36.44
CA VAL A 124 -27.48 27.73 35.14
C VAL A 124 -25.96 27.58 35.24
N TYR A 125 -25.36 28.09 36.33
CA TYR A 125 -23.93 27.95 36.60
C TYR A 125 -23.48 26.48 36.68
N ASN A 126 -24.16 25.65 37.47
CA ASN A 126 -23.77 24.25 37.65
C ASN A 126 -23.90 23.45 36.35
N HIS A 127 -24.90 23.74 35.52
CA HIS A 127 -25.10 23.09 34.23
C HIS A 127 -24.05 23.49 33.19
N VAL A 128 -23.75 24.79 33.05
CA VAL A 128 -22.70 25.29 32.15
C VAL A 128 -21.33 24.74 32.55
N LYS A 129 -21.05 24.68 33.86
CA LYS A 129 -19.83 24.08 34.41
C LYS A 129 -19.70 22.60 34.05
N GLN A 130 -20.78 21.82 34.22
CA GLN A 130 -20.78 20.39 33.94
C GLN A 130 -20.56 20.06 32.45
N GLU A 131 -21.13 20.85 31.53
CA GLU A 131 -20.93 20.69 30.08
C GLU A 131 -19.51 21.09 29.63
N LEU A 132 -18.92 22.14 30.22
CA LEU A 132 -17.56 22.59 29.90
C LEU A 132 -16.48 21.67 30.50
N GLU A 133 -16.71 21.10 31.69
CA GLU A 133 -15.74 20.23 32.37
C GLU A 133 -15.79 18.76 31.88
N GLN A 134 -16.80 18.36 31.10
CA GLN A 134 -16.92 17.03 30.47
C GLN A 134 -16.45 16.96 29.01
N TYR A 135 -15.86 18.06 28.51
CA TYR A 135 -15.44 18.16 27.11
C TYR A 135 -14.23 17.27 26.82
N SER A 136 -14.39 16.24 25.97
CA SER A 136 -13.28 15.39 25.52
C SER A 136 -12.64 15.91 24.22
N PRO A 137 -11.33 15.69 24.00
CA PRO A 137 -10.65 16.07 22.76
C PRO A 137 -11.28 15.45 21.50
N ASP A 138 -11.88 14.27 21.57
CA ASP A 138 -12.54 13.61 20.43
C ASP A 138 -13.78 14.38 19.91
N MET A 139 -14.30 15.33 20.69
CA MET A 139 -15.41 16.21 20.29
C MET A 139 -14.93 17.45 19.51
N LEU A 140 -13.62 17.65 19.31
CA LEU A 140 -13.05 18.81 18.60
C LEU A 140 -13.56 18.94 17.15
N THR A 141 -13.76 17.84 16.44
CA THR A 141 -14.28 17.86 15.06
C THR A 141 -15.79 18.11 15.03
N TYR A 142 -16.53 17.58 16.01
CA TYR A 142 -17.94 17.90 16.20
C TYR A 142 -18.14 19.37 16.59
N ALA A 143 -17.20 19.93 17.37
CA ALA A 143 -17.16 21.34 17.71
C ALA A 143 -16.87 22.22 16.50
N TYR A 144 -15.94 21.79 15.64
CA TYR A 144 -15.54 22.48 14.40
C TYR A 144 -16.74 22.70 13.46
N ASP A 145 -17.46 21.62 13.13
CA ASP A 145 -18.62 21.70 12.22
C ASP A 145 -19.76 22.54 12.79
N ASN A 146 -19.90 22.59 14.11
CA ASN A 146 -20.95 23.33 14.77
C ASN A 146 -20.60 24.80 15.02
N TYR A 147 -19.32 25.13 15.21
CA TYR A 147 -18.82 26.51 15.26
C TYR A 147 -18.91 27.19 13.89
N ALA A 148 -18.54 26.49 12.81
CA ALA A 148 -18.68 26.99 11.44
C ALA A 148 -20.15 27.31 11.12
N LYS A 149 -21.08 26.41 11.46
CA LYS A 149 -22.54 26.67 11.36
C LYS A 149 -23.01 27.82 12.24
N PHE A 150 -22.38 28.02 13.40
CA PHE A 150 -22.75 29.06 14.36
C PHE A 150 -22.40 30.47 13.87
N ILE A 151 -21.20 30.67 13.31
CA ILE A 151 -20.81 31.95 12.70
C ILE A 151 -21.60 32.22 11.42
N GLU A 152 -21.89 31.19 10.61
CA GLU A 152 -22.78 31.29 9.44
C GLU A 152 -24.21 31.70 9.82
N LYS A 153 -24.77 31.14 10.89
CA LYS A 153 -26.10 31.49 11.41
C LYS A 153 -26.21 32.97 11.82
N HIS A 154 -25.12 33.58 12.25
CA HIS A 154 -25.06 35.01 12.61
C HIS A 154 -24.68 35.92 11.42
N GLY A 155 -24.62 35.36 10.20
CA GLY A 155 -24.38 36.11 8.96
C GLY A 155 -22.90 36.25 8.58
N TYR A 156 -22.03 35.38 9.12
CA TYR A 156 -20.58 35.48 8.96
C TYR A 156 -20.00 34.28 8.20
N HIS A 157 -18.84 34.43 7.55
CA HIS A 157 -18.21 33.36 6.75
C HIS A 157 -17.07 32.67 7.52
N ASP A 158 -16.96 31.34 7.38
CA ASP A 158 -15.87 30.54 7.96
C ASP A 158 -14.51 30.90 7.34
N ILE A 159 -13.50 31.15 8.18
CA ILE A 159 -12.12 31.40 7.76
C ILE A 159 -11.33 30.11 8.00
N PRO A 160 -10.56 29.59 7.02
CA PRO A 160 -9.71 28.43 7.24
C PRO A 160 -8.81 28.62 8.47
N ARG A 161 -8.93 27.74 9.46
CA ARG A 161 -8.10 27.80 10.67
C ARG A 161 -6.64 27.54 10.34
N SER A 162 -5.75 28.12 11.15
CA SER A 162 -4.30 27.97 10.97
C SER A 162 -3.86 26.51 11.11
N GLU A 163 -2.87 26.14 10.32
CA GLU A 163 -2.14 24.87 10.33
C GLU A 163 -1.81 24.37 11.75
N ASP A 164 -1.38 25.28 12.64
CA ASP A 164 -1.08 25.04 14.07
C ASP A 164 -2.21 24.36 14.86
N PHE A 165 -3.47 24.61 14.51
CA PHE A 165 -4.61 24.00 15.21
C PHE A 165 -4.63 22.49 14.99
N PHE A 166 -4.43 22.07 13.74
CA PHE A 166 -4.46 20.66 13.36
C PHE A 166 -3.23 19.92 13.87
N ILE A 167 -2.07 20.60 13.90
CA ILE A 167 -0.85 20.11 14.56
C ILE A 167 -1.10 19.81 16.04
N LYS A 168 -1.67 20.76 16.80
CA LYS A 168 -1.99 20.54 18.21
C LYS A 168 -3.02 19.43 18.42
N ALA A 169 -4.03 19.32 17.55
CA ALA A 169 -5.02 18.23 17.62
C ALA A 169 -4.36 16.85 17.46
N ILE A 170 -3.40 16.73 16.54
CA ILE A 170 -2.57 15.53 16.35
C ILE A 170 -1.72 15.24 17.59
N GLU A 171 -1.05 16.25 18.16
CA GLU A 171 -0.25 16.11 19.38
C GLU A 171 -1.07 15.62 20.59
N HIS A 172 -2.39 15.85 20.56
CA HIS A 172 -3.35 15.39 21.55
C HIS A 172 -4.06 14.08 21.16
N GLY A 173 -3.64 13.40 20.09
CA GLY A 173 -4.06 12.03 19.76
C GLY A 173 -5.13 11.91 18.65
N THR A 174 -5.45 12.99 17.93
CA THR A 174 -6.43 12.96 16.84
C THR A 174 -5.86 12.29 15.59
N ASN A 175 -6.61 11.36 14.98
CA ASN A 175 -6.25 10.71 13.71
C ASN A 175 -6.40 11.68 12.51
N ILE A 176 -5.47 11.62 11.55
CA ILE A 176 -5.48 12.45 10.33
C ILE A 176 -6.74 12.26 9.48
N GLU A 177 -7.38 11.09 9.51
CA GLU A 177 -8.64 10.84 8.80
C GLU A 177 -9.79 11.72 9.30
N ASN A 178 -9.72 12.15 10.57
CA ASN A 178 -10.68 13.03 11.20
C ASN A 178 -10.39 14.52 10.94
N ILE A 179 -9.31 14.85 10.23
CA ILE A 179 -8.97 16.20 9.78
C ILE A 179 -9.55 16.43 8.38
N PRO A 180 -10.27 17.55 8.11
CA PRO A 180 -10.79 17.85 6.78
C PRO A 180 -9.69 17.86 5.72
N GLU A 181 -9.95 17.25 4.56
CA GLU A 181 -8.96 17.09 3.48
C GLU A 181 -8.33 18.42 3.04
N LYS A 182 -9.12 19.49 2.95
CA LYS A 182 -8.67 20.86 2.64
C LYS A 182 -7.66 21.44 3.63
N SER A 183 -7.51 20.84 4.81
CA SER A 183 -6.65 21.29 5.91
C SER A 183 -5.46 20.35 6.15
N ARG A 184 -5.30 19.27 5.37
CA ARG A 184 -4.18 18.32 5.46
C ARG A 184 -2.97 18.84 4.66
N SER A 185 -2.36 19.92 5.13
CA SER A 185 -1.14 20.44 4.53
C SER A 185 0.04 19.46 4.66
N PRO A 186 1.13 19.65 3.88
CA PRO A 186 2.35 18.85 4.04
C PRO A 186 2.88 18.85 5.48
N HIS A 187 2.82 19.99 6.20
CA HIS A 187 3.32 20.08 7.57
C HIS A 187 2.42 19.35 8.58
N VAL A 188 1.09 19.45 8.44
CA VAL A 188 0.14 18.69 9.29
C VAL A 188 0.35 17.18 9.13
N THR A 189 0.64 16.75 7.90
CA THR A 189 0.92 15.35 7.56
C THR A 189 2.26 14.88 8.14
N GLU A 190 3.29 15.73 8.08
CA GLU A 190 4.61 15.49 8.68
C GLU A 190 4.52 15.35 10.21
N VAL A 191 3.78 16.24 10.89
CA VAL A 191 3.60 16.19 12.35
C VAL A 191 2.84 14.94 12.78
N TYR A 192 1.79 14.53 12.03
CA TYR A 192 1.10 13.26 12.28
C TYR A 192 2.05 12.08 12.22
N SER A 193 2.87 12.03 11.18
CA SER A 193 3.88 10.99 10.99
C SER A 193 4.87 10.93 12.16
N MET A 194 5.35 12.10 12.63
CA MET A 194 6.25 12.19 13.78
C MET A 194 5.59 11.80 15.10
N HIS A 195 4.30 12.11 15.28
CA HIS A 195 3.56 11.76 16.49
C HIS A 195 3.32 10.24 16.60
N VAL A 196 2.94 9.57 15.50
CA VAL A 196 2.81 8.10 15.41
C VAL A 196 4.13 7.42 15.76
N LEU A 197 5.23 7.91 15.20
CA LEU A 197 6.58 7.44 15.52
C LEU A 197 6.90 7.54 17.02
N LYS A 198 6.55 8.67 17.66
CA LYS A 198 6.79 8.91 19.08
C LYS A 198 5.96 8.01 19.99
N GLN A 199 4.69 7.76 19.65
CA GLN A 199 3.84 6.83 20.40
C GLN A 199 4.34 5.40 20.29
N GLY A 200 4.77 4.98 19.09
CA GLY A 200 5.42 3.68 18.88
C GLY A 200 6.67 3.49 19.75
N GLN A 201 7.50 4.53 19.87
CA GLN A 201 8.67 4.51 20.76
C GLN A 201 8.31 4.38 22.24
N GLN A 202 7.27 5.07 22.73
CA GLN A 202 6.82 4.97 24.12
C GLN A 202 6.23 3.59 24.44
N LYS A 203 5.43 3.02 23.54
CA LYS A 203 4.88 1.66 23.71
C LYS A 203 5.99 0.61 23.74
N ALA A 204 6.98 0.74 22.85
CA ALA A 204 8.17 -0.11 22.87
C ALA A 204 8.95 0.00 24.19
N GLN A 205 9.01 1.19 24.81
CA GLN A 205 9.64 1.41 26.11
C GLN A 205 8.89 0.71 27.26
N ILE A 206 7.54 0.75 27.26
CA ILE A 206 6.72 0.03 28.26
C ILE A 206 6.92 -1.49 28.15
N ASN A 207 6.87 -2.02 26.92
CA ASN A 207 7.06 -3.45 26.68
C ASN A 207 8.48 -3.90 27.08
N TYR A 208 9.48 -3.03 26.94
CA TYR A 208 10.84 -3.28 27.40
C TYR A 208 10.94 -3.44 28.91
N GLU A 209 10.31 -2.56 29.69
CA GLU A 209 10.29 -2.68 31.16
C GLU A 209 9.67 -4.01 31.62
N GLN A 210 8.72 -4.54 30.84
CA GLN A 210 8.07 -5.82 31.09
C GLN A 210 8.78 -7.02 30.44
N LYS A 211 9.84 -6.79 29.65
CA LYS A 211 10.56 -7.79 28.84
C LYS A 211 9.66 -8.63 27.91
N ASP A 212 8.60 -8.02 27.38
CA ASP A 212 7.76 -8.67 26.37
C ASP A 212 8.41 -8.54 24.97
N TRP A 213 9.38 -9.41 24.71
CA TRP A 213 10.18 -9.38 23.47
C TRP A 213 9.35 -9.59 22.21
N ILE A 214 8.27 -10.39 22.29
CA ILE A 214 7.36 -10.61 21.16
C ILE A 214 6.60 -9.33 20.85
N ALA A 215 6.05 -8.64 21.85
CA ALA A 215 5.36 -7.37 21.65
C ALA A 215 6.30 -6.29 21.09
N ILE A 216 7.54 -6.22 21.60
CA ILE A 216 8.57 -5.28 21.09
C ILE A 216 8.87 -5.56 19.61
N MET A 217 9.06 -6.83 19.23
CA MET A 217 9.30 -7.18 17.83
C MET A 217 8.10 -6.86 16.95
N LYS A 218 6.86 -7.10 17.42
CA LYS A 218 5.65 -6.72 16.69
C LYS A 218 5.54 -5.22 16.46
N ASP A 219 5.78 -4.42 17.50
CA ASP A 219 5.79 -2.96 17.37
C ASP A 219 6.91 -2.49 16.42
N PHE A 220 8.10 -3.08 16.53
CA PHE A 220 9.21 -2.81 15.61
C PHE A 220 8.81 -3.09 14.16
N MET A 221 8.22 -4.25 13.88
CA MET A 221 7.80 -4.61 12.53
C MET A 221 6.75 -3.64 11.99
N ALA A 222 5.72 -3.31 12.79
CA ALA A 222 4.66 -2.39 12.39
C ALA A 222 5.19 -1.00 12.02
N ILE A 223 6.20 -0.51 12.76
CA ILE A 223 6.83 0.78 12.49
C ILE A 223 7.79 0.68 11.30
N ARG A 224 8.70 -0.30 11.30
CA ARG A 224 9.81 -0.40 10.33
C ARG A 224 9.33 -0.64 8.91
N PHE A 225 8.26 -1.41 8.76
CA PHE A 225 7.70 -1.82 7.49
C PHE A 225 6.49 -0.96 7.08
N GLU A 226 6.26 0.16 7.76
CA GLU A 226 5.32 1.19 7.32
C GLU A 226 5.78 1.78 5.98
N LYS A 227 4.91 1.67 4.98
CA LYS A 227 5.15 2.06 3.59
C LYS A 227 4.48 3.39 3.29
N ASP A 228 5.17 4.22 2.53
CA ASP A 228 4.62 5.45 1.95
C ASP A 228 4.82 5.44 0.43
N TYR A 229 4.13 6.33 -0.25
CA TYR A 229 4.11 6.38 -1.71
C TYR A 229 4.40 7.77 -2.21
N ASP A 230 5.47 7.89 -3.00
CA ASP A 230 5.71 9.08 -3.80
C ASP A 230 5.15 8.88 -5.21
N TYR A 231 4.43 9.88 -5.69
CA TYR A 231 4.09 10.01 -7.09
C TYR A 231 5.17 10.85 -7.76
N ASP A 232 6.24 10.20 -8.20
CA ASP A 232 7.28 10.87 -8.98
C ASP A 232 6.99 10.74 -10.48
N MET A 233 7.07 11.89 -11.17
CA MET A 233 6.91 12.06 -12.62
C MET A 233 8.26 11.98 -13.37
N SER A 234 9.38 11.85 -12.66
CA SER A 234 10.71 11.71 -13.24
C SER A 234 11.04 10.22 -13.34
N ILE A 235 11.22 9.60 -14.51
CA ILE A 235 12.36 9.79 -15.44
C ILE A 235 11.89 9.67 -16.91
N TYR A 236 10.59 9.46 -17.19
CA TYR A 236 10.06 9.26 -18.55
C TYR A 236 8.68 9.91 -18.81
N GLY A 237 8.18 10.78 -17.93
CA GLY A 237 6.87 11.45 -18.12
C GLY A 237 5.65 10.54 -17.98
N ILE A 238 5.84 9.34 -17.41
CA ILE A 238 4.77 8.43 -17.01
C ILE A 238 4.67 8.51 -15.48
N PRO A 239 3.48 8.74 -14.88
CA PRO A 239 3.31 8.70 -13.43
C PRO A 239 3.74 7.32 -12.89
N GLY A 240 4.86 7.28 -12.17
CA GLY A 240 5.31 6.10 -11.44
C GLY A 240 4.88 6.20 -9.98
N ARG A 241 4.34 5.12 -9.42
CA ARG A 241 4.13 5.00 -7.98
C ARG A 241 5.38 4.36 -7.38
N PHE A 242 6.16 5.14 -6.64
CA PHE A 242 7.34 4.64 -5.93
C PHE A 242 6.99 4.38 -4.48
N GLU A 243 7.06 3.11 -4.09
CA GLU A 243 6.85 2.67 -2.72
C GLU A 243 8.18 2.65 -1.97
N TYR A 244 8.21 3.20 -0.76
CA TYR A 244 9.38 3.15 0.10
C TYR A 244 8.99 2.96 1.56
N TYR A 245 9.91 2.38 2.34
CA TYR A 245 9.74 2.31 3.80
C TYR A 245 10.05 3.67 4.41
N LYS A 246 9.02 4.32 4.93
CA LYS A 246 9.10 5.62 5.60
C LYS A 246 10.12 5.61 6.73
N ASN A 247 10.15 4.51 7.46
CA ASN A 247 10.93 4.37 8.70
C ASN A 247 12.21 3.54 8.50
N HIS A 248 12.86 3.68 7.34
CA HIS A 248 14.00 2.82 6.98
C HIS A 248 15.20 2.88 7.95
N GLY A 249 15.32 3.99 8.69
CA GLY A 249 16.37 4.20 9.69
C GLY A 249 16.12 3.56 11.06
N VAL A 250 14.96 2.93 11.30
CA VAL A 250 14.68 2.31 12.61
C VAL A 250 15.64 1.14 12.85
N LYS A 251 16.35 1.19 13.98
CA LYS A 251 17.38 0.22 14.33
C LYS A 251 16.74 -1.12 14.72
N ASN A 252 17.33 -2.21 14.23
CA ASN A 252 16.98 -3.58 14.64
C ASN A 252 16.98 -3.70 16.18
N PRO A 253 15.90 -4.17 16.82
CA PRO A 253 15.82 -4.35 18.27
C PRO A 253 16.95 -5.18 18.86
N LEU A 254 17.49 -6.18 18.14
CA LEU A 254 18.65 -6.95 18.58
C LEU A 254 19.93 -6.11 18.73
N LYS A 255 20.06 -5.03 17.96
CA LYS A 255 21.18 -4.09 18.11
C LYS A 255 21.02 -3.16 19.31
N ILE A 256 19.77 -2.91 19.70
CA ILE A 256 19.43 -2.06 20.86
C ILE A 256 19.47 -2.91 22.14
N TYR A 257 19.03 -4.15 22.05
CA TYR A 257 18.82 -5.08 23.15
C TYR A 257 19.54 -6.41 22.85
N PRO A 258 20.86 -6.48 23.07
CA PRO A 258 21.64 -7.68 22.79
C PRO A 258 21.25 -8.88 23.66
N ASP A 259 20.60 -8.65 24.82
CA ASP A 259 20.12 -9.69 25.73
C ASP A 259 18.70 -10.18 25.42
N MET A 260 18.12 -9.79 24.26
CA MET A 260 16.82 -10.27 23.82
C MET A 260 16.84 -11.79 23.68
N ASN A 261 15.94 -12.47 24.39
CA ASN A 261 15.91 -13.93 24.43
C ASN A 261 14.59 -14.43 23.82
N LEU A 262 14.58 -14.58 22.50
CA LEU A 262 13.50 -15.20 21.74
C LEU A 262 13.89 -16.64 21.42
N SER A 263 12.97 -17.58 21.66
CA SER A 263 13.16 -18.96 21.26
C SER A 263 13.09 -19.10 19.73
N VAL A 264 13.55 -20.25 19.21
CA VAL A 264 13.41 -20.59 17.79
C VAL A 264 11.95 -20.54 17.34
N GLN A 265 11.02 -20.97 18.19
CA GLN A 265 9.59 -20.96 17.88
C GLN A 265 8.98 -19.55 17.95
N ASP A 266 9.49 -18.67 18.81
CA ASP A 266 9.07 -17.26 18.82
C ASP A 266 9.48 -16.57 17.51
N TRP A 267 10.69 -16.86 17.03
CA TRP A 267 11.16 -16.38 15.73
C TRP A 267 10.32 -16.93 14.58
N HIS A 268 10.00 -18.23 14.59
CA HIS A 268 9.12 -18.80 13.58
C HIS A 268 7.75 -18.11 13.58
N TYR A 269 7.15 -17.93 14.76
CA TYR A 269 5.88 -17.23 14.91
C TYR A 269 5.94 -15.80 14.35
N LEU A 270 6.97 -15.03 14.67
CA LEU A 270 7.14 -13.67 14.13
C LEU A 270 7.31 -13.69 12.60
N CYS A 271 8.04 -14.66 12.05
CA CYS A 271 8.22 -14.80 10.61
C CYS A 271 6.95 -15.29 9.88
N SER A 272 6.07 -16.03 10.56
CA SER A 272 4.75 -16.40 10.01
C SER A 272 3.80 -15.20 9.90
N ILE A 273 4.11 -14.12 10.63
CA ILE A 273 3.43 -12.83 10.51
C ILE A 273 4.06 -12.03 9.36
N SER A 274 5.38 -11.80 9.39
CA SER A 274 6.12 -11.13 8.31
C SER A 274 7.43 -11.84 7.99
N THR A 275 7.52 -12.38 6.79
CA THR A 275 8.71 -13.07 6.28
C THR A 275 9.85 -12.12 5.90
N GLU A 276 9.59 -10.80 5.85
CA GLU A 276 10.62 -9.78 5.63
C GLU A 276 11.69 -9.77 6.72
N LEU A 277 11.40 -10.32 7.90
CA LEU A 277 12.40 -10.56 8.93
C LEU A 277 13.52 -11.48 8.44
N ILE A 278 13.18 -12.49 7.63
CA ILE A 278 14.12 -13.45 7.06
C ILE A 278 14.90 -12.79 5.93
N SER A 279 14.21 -12.27 4.89
CA SER A 279 14.85 -11.74 3.69
C SER A 279 15.75 -10.53 3.96
N ASN A 280 15.39 -9.68 4.92
CA ASN A 280 16.22 -8.54 5.32
C ASN A 280 17.27 -8.88 6.39
N GLY A 281 17.44 -10.15 6.77
CA GLY A 281 18.49 -10.61 7.67
C GLY A 281 18.35 -10.16 9.13
N TYR A 282 17.12 -9.98 9.62
CA TYR A 282 16.85 -9.67 11.03
C TYR A 282 16.91 -10.92 11.92
N VAL A 283 16.57 -12.09 11.39
CA VAL A 283 16.61 -13.35 12.12
C VAL A 283 18.07 -13.79 12.31
N PRO A 284 18.50 -14.14 13.55
CA PRO A 284 19.84 -14.65 13.79
C PRO A 284 20.13 -15.90 12.95
N LYS A 285 21.34 -15.98 12.40
CA LYS A 285 21.74 -17.11 11.55
C LYS A 285 21.61 -18.46 12.26
N GLU A 286 21.97 -18.53 13.54
CA GLU A 286 21.84 -19.73 14.37
C GLU A 286 20.39 -20.22 14.56
N VAL A 287 19.41 -19.33 14.42
CA VAL A 287 17.99 -19.68 14.40
C VAL A 287 17.59 -20.26 13.05
N LEU A 288 18.03 -19.64 11.94
CA LEU A 288 17.76 -20.12 10.58
C LEU A 288 18.46 -21.46 10.27
N ASP A 289 19.66 -21.67 10.82
CA ASP A 289 20.41 -22.92 10.70
C ASP A 289 19.78 -24.05 11.56
N ASN A 290 18.84 -23.74 12.47
CA ASN A 290 18.16 -24.71 13.31
C ASN A 290 16.97 -25.35 12.57
N PRO A 291 16.94 -26.68 12.35
CA PRO A 291 15.83 -27.36 11.67
C PRO A 291 14.46 -27.15 12.32
N SER A 292 14.39 -26.96 13.65
CA SER A 292 13.09 -26.77 14.33
C SER A 292 12.39 -25.46 13.96
N PHE A 293 13.14 -24.46 13.46
CA PHE A 293 12.55 -23.27 12.85
C PHE A 293 11.74 -23.62 11.60
N TRP A 294 12.15 -24.66 10.87
CA TRP A 294 11.56 -25.02 9.58
C TRP A 294 10.56 -26.17 9.68
N GLU A 295 10.29 -26.72 10.86
CA GLU A 295 9.32 -27.83 11.03
C GLU A 295 7.92 -27.46 10.48
N ASN A 296 7.48 -26.22 10.66
CA ASN A 296 6.22 -25.70 10.14
C ASN A 296 6.43 -24.71 8.97
N TYR A 297 7.41 -24.96 8.10
CA TYR A 297 7.76 -24.06 7.00
C TYR A 297 6.59 -23.63 6.10
N THR A 298 5.51 -24.44 6.05
CA THR A 298 4.29 -24.10 5.32
C THR A 298 3.58 -22.86 5.85
N ASP A 299 3.76 -22.53 7.13
CA ASP A 299 3.19 -21.33 7.75
C ASP A 299 3.79 -20.04 7.16
N LEU A 300 4.93 -20.14 6.48
CA LEU A 300 5.62 -19.04 5.81
C LEU A 300 5.16 -18.83 4.36
N ILE A 301 4.42 -19.79 3.78
CA ILE A 301 4.08 -19.79 2.36
C ILE A 301 2.97 -18.78 2.07
N GLY A 302 3.19 -17.94 1.06
CA GLY A 302 2.29 -16.84 0.72
C GLY A 302 2.15 -15.78 1.81
N LYS A 303 3.02 -15.81 2.83
CA LYS A 303 3.15 -14.77 3.85
C LYS A 303 4.22 -13.80 3.37
N GLY A 304 3.81 -12.66 2.83
CA GLY A 304 4.67 -11.49 2.62
C GLY A 304 4.59 -10.54 3.81
N ASP A 305 4.54 -9.23 3.54
CA ASP A 305 4.43 -8.09 4.47
C ASP A 305 3.14 -8.06 5.33
N PHE A 306 2.65 -9.21 5.79
CA PHE A 306 1.35 -9.38 6.43
C PHE A 306 1.38 -8.95 7.91
N LEU A 307 1.43 -7.64 8.14
CA LEU A 307 1.01 -7.08 9.41
C LEU A 307 -0.36 -6.42 9.19
N ASP A 308 -1.41 -7.24 9.23
CA ASP A 308 -2.83 -6.83 9.17
C ASP A 308 -3.17 -5.79 8.08
N ASN A 309 -3.17 -6.20 6.81
CA ASN A 309 -3.84 -5.44 5.76
C ASN A 309 -5.29 -5.96 5.58
N PRO A 310 -6.34 -5.24 6.05
CA PRO A 310 -7.74 -5.65 5.89
C PRO A 310 -8.18 -5.71 4.43
N ASP A 311 -7.45 -5.06 3.52
CA ASP A 311 -7.86 -4.89 2.13
C ASP A 311 -7.44 -6.04 1.20
N LYS A 312 -6.79 -7.09 1.72
CA LYS A 312 -6.39 -8.30 0.96
C LYS A 312 -5.64 -8.02 -0.34
N THR A 313 -5.09 -6.83 -0.52
CA THR A 313 -4.45 -6.46 -1.76
C THR A 313 -2.98 -6.85 -1.69
N ARG A 314 -2.62 -7.87 -2.50
CA ARG A 314 -1.23 -8.29 -2.71
C ARG A 314 -0.46 -7.12 -3.31
N TYR A 315 0.49 -6.54 -2.58
CA TYR A 315 1.36 -5.51 -3.12
C TYR A 315 2.82 -5.87 -2.81
N GLN A 316 3.56 -6.06 -3.90
CA GLN A 316 4.80 -6.82 -4.07
C GLN A 316 4.62 -8.33 -3.90
N THR A 317 4.93 -9.09 -4.96
CA THR A 317 4.99 -10.55 -4.91
C THR A 317 6.12 -10.92 -3.99
N PHE A 318 5.79 -11.28 -2.75
CA PHE A 318 6.63 -12.08 -1.87
C PHE A 318 7.36 -13.14 -2.72
N ASP A 319 8.68 -13.05 -2.80
CA ASP A 319 9.48 -14.05 -3.51
C ASP A 319 9.89 -15.11 -2.48
N GLU A 320 9.21 -16.24 -2.52
CA GLU A 320 9.47 -17.34 -1.61
C GLU A 320 10.90 -17.86 -1.72
N SER A 321 11.58 -17.62 -2.85
CA SER A 321 13.00 -17.95 -2.99
C SER A 321 13.90 -17.14 -2.04
N GLU A 322 13.55 -15.89 -1.71
CA GLU A 322 14.30 -15.06 -0.75
C GLU A 322 14.16 -15.57 0.69
N VAL A 323 13.08 -16.28 1.01
CA VAL A 323 12.92 -16.93 2.32
C VAL A 323 13.60 -18.28 2.34
N PHE A 324 13.22 -19.14 1.40
CA PHE A 324 13.65 -20.54 1.42
C PHE A 324 15.12 -20.71 1.06
N VAL A 325 15.81 -19.69 0.49
CA VAL A 325 17.27 -19.70 0.34
C VAL A 325 17.99 -19.86 1.70
N HIS A 326 17.36 -19.44 2.80
CA HIS A 326 17.87 -19.61 4.16
C HIS A 326 17.58 -20.99 4.77
N MET A 327 16.75 -21.82 4.12
CA MET A 327 16.44 -23.17 4.60
C MET A 327 17.70 -24.04 4.63
N PRO A 328 17.91 -24.86 5.68
CA PRO A 328 19.02 -25.80 5.76
C PRO A 328 19.09 -26.71 4.53
N GLU A 329 20.31 -26.96 4.05
CA GLU A 329 20.57 -27.81 2.88
C GLU A 329 20.05 -29.24 3.05
N SER A 330 19.96 -29.76 4.27
CA SER A 330 19.36 -31.06 4.56
C SER A 330 17.88 -31.10 4.19
N MET A 331 17.13 -30.03 4.49
CA MET A 331 15.70 -29.93 4.20
C MET A 331 15.44 -29.55 2.74
N LYS A 332 16.25 -28.68 2.15
CA LYS A 332 16.15 -28.38 0.71
C LYS A 332 16.36 -29.60 -0.17
N LYS A 333 17.07 -30.61 0.31
CA LYS A 333 17.31 -31.90 -0.38
C LYS A 333 16.28 -32.97 -0.01
N ASP A 334 15.39 -32.70 0.94
CA ASP A 334 14.32 -33.61 1.31
C ASP A 334 13.27 -33.67 0.18
N PRO A 335 13.03 -34.85 -0.42
CA PRO A 335 12.07 -34.99 -1.51
C PRO A 335 10.64 -34.60 -1.13
N GLU A 336 10.20 -34.80 0.11
CA GLU A 336 8.82 -34.46 0.52
C GLU A 336 8.65 -32.95 0.62
N VAL A 337 9.65 -32.24 1.15
CA VAL A 337 9.66 -30.77 1.19
C VAL A 337 9.64 -30.20 -0.23
N GLN A 338 10.48 -30.71 -1.13
CA GLN A 338 10.53 -30.29 -2.53
C GLN A 338 9.17 -30.50 -3.23
N LYS A 339 8.54 -31.68 -3.06
CA LYS A 339 7.23 -31.98 -3.64
C LYS A 339 6.16 -30.99 -3.19
N ILE A 340 6.10 -30.68 -1.91
CA ILE A 340 5.11 -29.74 -1.34
C ILE A 340 5.30 -28.33 -1.93
N LEU A 341 6.54 -27.83 -1.92
CA LEU A 341 6.87 -26.48 -2.40
C LEU A 341 6.62 -26.32 -3.90
N LEU A 342 6.93 -27.34 -4.71
CA LEU A 342 6.64 -27.34 -6.14
C LEU A 342 5.14 -27.44 -6.42
N ALA A 343 4.42 -28.33 -5.73
CA ALA A 343 2.99 -28.53 -5.95
C ALA A 343 2.15 -27.28 -5.62
N GLN A 344 2.61 -26.46 -4.68
CA GLN A 344 1.98 -25.18 -4.33
C GLN A 344 2.37 -24.04 -5.28
N GLY A 345 3.30 -24.27 -6.22
CA GLY A 345 3.84 -23.23 -7.10
C GLY A 345 4.64 -22.16 -6.35
N THR A 346 5.07 -22.47 -5.13
CA THR A 346 5.76 -21.55 -4.21
C THR A 346 7.18 -21.28 -4.66
N ILE A 347 7.88 -22.31 -5.16
CA ILE A 347 9.25 -22.15 -5.64
C ILE A 347 9.38 -22.79 -7.01
N SER A 348 10.13 -22.15 -7.91
CA SER A 348 10.47 -22.73 -9.21
C SER A 348 11.38 -23.95 -9.08
N THR A 349 11.25 -24.88 -10.03
CA THR A 349 12.17 -26.02 -10.22
C THR A 349 13.65 -25.63 -10.28
N ASN A 350 13.97 -24.42 -10.72
CA ASN A 350 15.35 -23.92 -10.80
C ASN A 350 16.02 -23.76 -9.43
N PHE A 351 15.25 -23.48 -8.38
CA PHE A 351 15.76 -23.28 -7.02
C PHE A 351 16.42 -24.56 -6.45
N PHE A 352 15.78 -25.72 -6.65
CA PHE A 352 16.32 -27.01 -6.22
C PHE A 352 17.36 -27.58 -7.20
N GLY A 353 17.43 -27.03 -8.40
CA GLY A 353 18.34 -27.44 -9.45
C GLY A 353 17.96 -28.78 -10.12
N LYS A 354 18.83 -29.27 -11.00
CA LYS A 354 18.51 -30.41 -11.90
C LYS A 354 18.57 -31.80 -11.24
N LYS A 355 18.85 -31.91 -9.94
CA LYS A 355 19.14 -33.18 -9.25
C LYS A 355 17.97 -33.71 -8.40
N MET A 356 16.73 -33.34 -8.72
CA MET A 356 15.55 -33.86 -8.03
C MET A 356 15.19 -35.27 -8.49
N SER A 357 14.52 -36.04 -7.63
CA SER A 357 14.01 -37.37 -7.96
C SER A 357 12.88 -37.30 -9.00
N PRO A 358 12.64 -38.37 -9.79
CA PRO A 358 11.51 -38.41 -10.72
C PRO A 358 10.18 -38.08 -10.06
N ASP A 359 9.88 -38.61 -8.87
CA ASP A 359 8.61 -38.31 -8.19
C ASP A 359 8.47 -36.85 -7.77
N THR A 360 9.57 -36.16 -7.51
CA THR A 360 9.56 -34.72 -7.21
C THR A 360 9.29 -33.90 -8.47
N TRP A 361 9.90 -34.27 -9.60
CA TRP A 361 9.63 -33.63 -10.89
C TRP A 361 8.17 -33.75 -11.33
N LYS A 362 7.44 -34.78 -10.88
CA LYS A 362 5.99 -34.92 -11.15
C LYS A 362 5.16 -33.79 -10.53
N CYS A 363 5.68 -33.09 -9.52
CA CYS A 363 5.03 -31.97 -8.85
C CYS A 363 5.31 -30.61 -9.50
N ALA A 364 6.19 -30.55 -10.50
CA ALA A 364 6.48 -29.31 -11.23
C ALA A 364 5.23 -28.79 -11.96
N SER A 365 5.08 -27.47 -12.01
CA SER A 365 3.94 -26.86 -12.70
C SER A 365 4.04 -27.03 -14.22
N PRO A 366 2.91 -26.95 -14.96
CA PRO A 366 2.90 -27.00 -16.41
C PRO A 366 3.85 -26.01 -17.11
N GLU A 367 4.00 -24.81 -16.57
CA GLU A 367 4.87 -23.73 -17.07
C GLU A 367 6.35 -24.13 -17.01
N GLU A 368 6.71 -24.97 -16.04
CA GLU A 368 8.08 -25.40 -15.78
C GLU A 368 8.43 -26.75 -16.42
N TYR A 369 7.53 -27.33 -17.21
CA TYR A 369 7.77 -28.63 -17.87
C TYR A 369 9.07 -28.64 -18.71
N MET A 370 9.45 -27.50 -19.28
CA MET A 370 10.70 -27.34 -20.04
C MET A 370 11.97 -27.56 -19.21
N ASN A 371 11.90 -27.36 -17.89
CA ASN A 371 13.02 -27.51 -16.97
C ASN A 371 13.28 -28.97 -16.59
N ILE A 372 12.30 -29.85 -16.78
CA ILE A 372 12.45 -31.29 -16.51
C ILE A 372 13.53 -31.87 -17.44
N PRO A 373 14.53 -32.61 -16.92
CA PRO A 373 15.55 -33.25 -17.73
C PRO A 373 14.95 -34.14 -18.84
N VAL A 374 15.61 -34.18 -20.01
CA VAL A 374 15.10 -34.93 -21.18
C VAL A 374 14.97 -36.42 -20.86
N GLU A 375 15.93 -36.97 -20.11
CA GLU A 375 15.97 -38.38 -19.70
C GLU A 375 14.81 -38.74 -18.78
N ILE A 376 14.32 -37.78 -18.00
CA ILE A 376 13.16 -37.94 -17.11
C ILE A 376 11.87 -37.81 -17.90
N ARG A 377 11.77 -36.81 -18.80
CA ARG A 377 10.59 -36.61 -19.65
C ARG A 377 10.26 -37.83 -20.52
N GLN A 378 11.25 -38.62 -20.91
CA GLN A 378 11.08 -39.84 -21.72
C GLN A 378 10.55 -41.05 -20.93
N GLN A 379 10.42 -40.94 -19.60
CA GLN A 379 9.90 -42.04 -18.80
C GLN A 379 8.36 -42.14 -18.97
N PRO A 380 7.79 -43.36 -19.05
CA PRO A 380 6.35 -43.56 -19.28
C PRO A 380 5.44 -42.80 -18.30
N ASP A 381 5.84 -42.71 -17.04
CA ASP A 381 5.12 -41.98 -15.98
C ASP A 381 4.94 -40.48 -16.28
N PHE A 382 5.80 -39.90 -17.13
CA PHE A 382 5.74 -38.48 -17.51
C PHE A 382 4.88 -38.22 -18.75
N ARG A 383 4.35 -39.25 -19.41
CA ARG A 383 3.48 -39.09 -20.58
C ARG A 383 2.29 -38.19 -20.26
N GLU A 384 1.56 -38.51 -19.20
CA GLU A 384 0.35 -37.76 -18.84
C GLU A 384 0.67 -36.35 -18.33
N ILE A 385 1.81 -36.19 -17.66
CA ILE A 385 2.30 -34.88 -17.20
C ILE A 385 2.63 -33.99 -18.39
N GLY A 386 3.35 -34.51 -19.40
CA GLY A 386 3.63 -33.78 -20.64
C GLY A 386 2.37 -33.41 -21.40
N ILE A 387 1.40 -34.32 -21.50
CA ILE A 387 0.09 -34.02 -22.11
C ILE A 387 -0.63 -32.90 -21.37
N LYS A 388 -0.68 -32.94 -20.03
CA LYS A 388 -1.26 -31.86 -19.20
C LYS A 388 -0.52 -30.54 -19.41
N ALA A 389 0.81 -30.58 -19.50
CA ALA A 389 1.63 -29.40 -19.75
C ALA A 389 1.35 -28.75 -21.11
N VAL A 390 1.18 -29.54 -22.18
CA VAL A 390 0.80 -29.06 -23.52
C VAL A 390 -0.64 -28.52 -23.55
N ARG A 391 -1.56 -29.12 -22.79
CA ARG A 391 -2.93 -28.62 -22.67
C ARG A 391 -2.97 -27.22 -22.06
N ALA A 392 -2.22 -27.01 -20.98
CA ALA A 392 -2.08 -25.72 -20.33
C ALA A 392 -1.38 -24.70 -21.24
N TYR A 393 -0.24 -25.07 -21.82
CA TYR A 393 0.58 -24.22 -22.68
C TYR A 393 1.05 -24.97 -23.92
N ILE A 394 0.51 -24.62 -25.09
CA ILE A 394 0.80 -25.34 -26.34
C ILE A 394 2.29 -25.32 -26.70
N ASN A 395 3.04 -24.29 -26.27
CA ASN A 395 4.49 -24.20 -26.47
C ASN A 395 5.29 -25.31 -25.78
N ASN A 396 4.71 -26.02 -24.80
CA ASN A 396 5.34 -27.21 -24.22
C ASN A 396 5.49 -28.36 -25.21
N LEU A 397 4.84 -28.29 -26.38
CA LEU A 397 5.01 -29.24 -27.48
C LEU A 397 6.48 -29.33 -27.96
N ARG A 398 7.28 -28.27 -27.76
CA ARG A 398 8.73 -28.27 -28.07
C ARG A 398 9.54 -29.24 -27.23
N TYR A 399 8.99 -29.64 -26.08
CA TYR A 399 9.69 -30.39 -25.03
C TYR A 399 9.12 -31.78 -24.80
N ILE A 400 7.91 -32.08 -25.28
CA ILE A 400 7.33 -33.40 -25.11
C ILE A 400 8.08 -34.43 -25.98
N PRO A 401 8.38 -35.63 -25.47
CA PRO A 401 8.92 -36.70 -26.29
C PRO A 401 8.03 -37.01 -27.49
N SER A 402 8.64 -37.26 -28.66
CA SER A 402 7.91 -37.51 -29.91
C SER A 402 6.88 -38.63 -29.81
N GLY A 403 7.19 -39.72 -29.08
CA GLY A 403 6.28 -40.84 -28.86
C GLY A 403 5.05 -40.52 -28.02
N TYR A 404 4.97 -39.34 -27.40
CA TYR A 404 3.82 -38.91 -26.59
C TYR A 404 2.95 -37.87 -27.31
N ILE A 405 3.35 -37.44 -28.50
CA ILE A 405 2.57 -36.48 -29.30
C ILE A 405 1.27 -37.15 -29.75
N GLU A 406 0.15 -36.51 -29.42
CA GLU A 406 -1.19 -36.97 -29.81
C GLU A 406 -1.73 -36.11 -30.97
N ASN A 407 -2.63 -36.68 -31.78
CA ASN A 407 -3.17 -36.00 -32.96
C ASN A 407 -3.70 -34.60 -32.66
N TRP A 408 -4.44 -34.44 -31.56
CA TRP A 408 -5.00 -33.15 -31.18
C TRP A 408 -3.93 -32.07 -30.94
N MET A 409 -2.71 -32.45 -30.53
CA MET A 409 -1.60 -31.50 -30.34
C MET A 409 -1.11 -30.96 -31.68
N VAL A 410 -0.96 -31.82 -32.68
CA VAL A 410 -0.62 -31.43 -34.05
C VAL A 410 -1.71 -30.52 -34.62
N GLU A 411 -2.97 -30.90 -34.45
CA GLU A 411 -4.11 -30.08 -34.88
C GLU A 411 -4.16 -28.71 -34.19
N LYS A 412 -3.82 -28.66 -32.89
CA LYS A 412 -3.78 -27.42 -32.12
C LYS A 412 -2.59 -26.56 -32.55
N ALA A 413 -1.42 -27.14 -32.84
CA ALA A 413 -0.28 -26.44 -33.41
C ALA A 413 -0.67 -25.79 -34.75
N ILE A 414 -1.29 -26.53 -35.68
CA ILE A 414 -1.75 -26.00 -36.97
C ILE A 414 -2.68 -24.80 -36.82
N LYS A 415 -3.55 -24.81 -35.82
CA LYS A 415 -4.54 -23.75 -35.59
C LYS A 415 -4.00 -22.51 -34.89
N HIS A 416 -3.01 -22.67 -34.00
CA HIS A 416 -2.55 -21.60 -33.12
C HIS A 416 -1.13 -21.12 -33.41
N ASP A 417 -0.18 -22.04 -33.61
CA ASP A 417 1.21 -21.72 -33.90
C ASP A 417 1.82 -22.82 -34.76
N MET A 418 1.79 -22.61 -36.08
CA MET A 418 2.30 -23.57 -37.06
C MET A 418 3.81 -23.76 -36.97
N SER A 419 4.55 -22.84 -36.33
CA SER A 419 5.99 -23.00 -36.10
C SER A 419 6.29 -24.19 -35.19
N LEU A 420 5.34 -24.60 -34.34
CA LEU A 420 5.49 -25.76 -33.47
C LEU A 420 5.58 -27.08 -34.23
N LEU A 421 5.10 -27.15 -35.48
CA LEU A 421 5.28 -28.33 -36.34
C LEU A 421 6.74 -28.68 -36.55
N TYR A 422 7.66 -27.70 -36.49
CA TYR A 422 9.10 -27.92 -36.56
C TYR A 422 9.63 -28.89 -35.48
N HIS A 423 8.93 -29.00 -34.36
CA HIS A 423 9.31 -29.84 -33.22
C HIS A 423 8.64 -31.22 -33.24
N ILE A 424 7.83 -31.51 -34.26
CA ILE A 424 7.10 -32.76 -34.41
C ILE A 424 7.74 -33.54 -35.55
N PRO A 425 8.05 -34.84 -35.39
CA PRO A 425 8.56 -35.65 -36.50
C PRO A 425 7.60 -35.65 -37.68
N ASP A 426 8.14 -35.57 -38.89
CA ASP A 426 7.35 -35.52 -40.13
C ASP A 426 6.37 -36.69 -40.21
N GLU A 427 6.78 -37.90 -39.81
CA GLU A 427 5.95 -39.12 -39.85
C GLU A 427 4.73 -39.02 -38.93
N VAL A 428 4.85 -38.31 -37.81
CA VAL A 428 3.73 -38.06 -36.90
C VAL A 428 2.75 -37.10 -37.54
N ILE A 429 3.24 -36.02 -38.16
CA ILE A 429 2.40 -35.02 -38.86
C ILE A 429 1.66 -35.70 -40.02
N THR A 430 2.34 -36.51 -40.81
CA THR A 430 1.78 -37.08 -42.04
C THR A 430 0.83 -38.24 -41.79
N SER A 431 0.92 -38.86 -40.61
CA SER A 431 -0.06 -39.84 -40.13
C SER A 431 -1.42 -39.23 -39.73
N ILE A 432 -1.52 -37.90 -39.59
CA ILE A 432 -2.75 -37.24 -39.13
C ILE A 432 -3.87 -37.39 -40.18
N PRO A 433 -5.06 -37.89 -39.80
CA PRO A 433 -6.19 -37.99 -40.71
C PRO A 433 -6.57 -36.63 -41.30
N ASN A 434 -6.73 -36.57 -42.64
CA ASN A 434 -7.09 -35.36 -43.38
C ASN A 434 -6.11 -34.18 -43.16
N ILE A 435 -4.82 -34.46 -42.96
CA ILE A 435 -3.81 -33.44 -42.66
C ILE A 435 -3.74 -32.32 -43.71
N GLU A 436 -3.86 -32.62 -45.00
CA GLU A 436 -3.82 -31.58 -46.05
C GLU A 436 -4.94 -30.54 -45.86
N GLN A 437 -6.17 -30.98 -45.58
CA GLN A 437 -7.29 -30.06 -45.33
C GLN A 437 -7.06 -29.25 -44.05
N LYS A 438 -6.57 -29.88 -42.98
CA LYS A 438 -6.28 -29.20 -41.72
C LYS A 438 -5.20 -28.12 -41.89
N LEU A 439 -4.15 -28.41 -42.67
CA LEU A 439 -3.11 -27.45 -43.01
C LEU A 439 -3.68 -26.28 -43.81
N LEU A 440 -4.51 -26.55 -44.83
CA LEU A 440 -5.19 -25.49 -45.59
C LEU A 440 -6.06 -24.61 -44.70
N ASP A 441 -6.81 -25.21 -43.78
CA ASP A 441 -7.65 -24.47 -42.83
C ASP A 441 -6.79 -23.61 -41.89
N GLY A 442 -5.72 -24.17 -41.33
CA GLY A 442 -4.77 -23.44 -40.47
C GLY A 442 -4.11 -22.28 -41.21
N ILE A 443 -3.64 -22.51 -42.43
CA ILE A 443 -3.05 -21.47 -43.28
C ILE A 443 -4.06 -20.35 -43.54
N ASN A 444 -5.31 -20.68 -43.85
CA ASN A 444 -6.36 -19.68 -44.07
C ASN A 444 -6.76 -18.93 -42.80
N ASN A 445 -6.61 -19.50 -41.61
CA ASN A 445 -6.83 -18.78 -40.36
C ASN A 445 -5.80 -17.66 -40.14
N TYR A 446 -4.53 -17.88 -40.50
CA TYR A 446 -3.51 -16.81 -40.51
C TYR A 446 -3.86 -15.68 -41.49
N ARG A 447 -4.66 -15.96 -42.52
CA ARG A 447 -5.18 -14.93 -43.42
C ARG A 447 -6.28 -14.07 -42.79
N GLN A 448 -7.04 -14.62 -41.84
CA GLN A 448 -8.20 -13.96 -41.21
C GLN A 448 -7.84 -13.18 -39.95
N GLN A 449 -6.78 -13.58 -39.24
CA GLN A 449 -6.13 -12.73 -38.24
C GLN A 449 -5.41 -11.64 -39.02
N ASP A 450 -5.87 -10.38 -38.94
CA ASP A 450 -5.35 -9.26 -39.73
C ASP A 450 -3.83 -9.37 -39.90
N ILE A 451 -3.40 -9.79 -41.11
CA ILE A 451 -2.01 -10.14 -41.44
C ILE A 451 -1.08 -8.95 -41.18
N PHE A 452 -1.67 -7.77 -41.03
CA PHE A 452 -0.97 -6.53 -40.78
C PHE A 452 -1.15 -6.12 -39.33
N TYR A 453 -0.05 -6.09 -38.60
CA TYR A 453 0.02 -5.30 -37.37
C TYR A 453 0.71 -3.97 -37.69
N ALA A 454 0.33 -2.93 -36.96
CA ALA A 454 0.87 -1.60 -37.15
C ALA A 454 2.16 -1.46 -36.31
N GLU A 455 3.31 -1.27 -36.97
CA GLU A 455 4.58 -0.94 -36.29
C GLU A 455 4.87 0.56 -36.40
N ASP A 456 5.28 1.17 -35.29
CA ASP A 456 5.87 2.51 -35.27
C ASP A 456 7.32 2.42 -35.76
N LEU A 457 7.57 2.85 -37.00
CA LEU A 457 8.91 2.99 -37.56
C LEU A 457 9.39 4.44 -37.37
N PRO A 458 10.52 4.68 -36.67
CA PRO A 458 11.03 6.04 -36.47
C PRO A 458 11.62 6.59 -37.78
N GLY A 459 10.85 7.46 -38.46
CA GLY A 459 11.30 8.23 -39.61
C GLY A 459 10.18 8.55 -40.61
N GLU A 460 9.65 9.78 -40.56
CA GLU A 460 8.77 10.47 -41.53
C GLU A 460 7.51 9.78 -42.09
N TYR A 461 7.26 8.50 -41.81
CA TYR A 461 6.09 7.76 -42.28
C TYR A 461 5.45 7.04 -41.09
N GLY A 462 4.20 7.40 -40.76
CA GLY A 462 3.47 6.81 -39.63
C GLY A 462 3.22 5.30 -39.75
N LEU A 463 2.50 4.74 -38.77
CA LEU A 463 2.12 3.31 -38.66
C LEU A 463 1.98 2.61 -40.02
N VAL A 464 2.92 1.70 -40.32
CA VAL A 464 2.89 0.86 -41.52
C VAL A 464 2.30 -0.49 -41.17
N ALA A 465 1.39 -0.96 -42.04
CA ALA A 465 0.89 -2.33 -42.02
C ALA A 465 2.02 -3.31 -42.38
N CYS A 466 2.51 -4.09 -41.41
CA CYS A 466 3.58 -5.08 -41.62
C CYS A 466 3.05 -6.52 -41.53
N GLU A 467 3.44 -7.38 -42.47
CA GLU A 467 3.06 -8.81 -42.46
C GLU A 467 3.47 -9.47 -41.13
N GLN A 468 2.56 -10.22 -40.50
CA GLN A 468 2.86 -11.01 -39.32
C GLN A 468 4.00 -11.98 -39.62
N LYS A 469 5.02 -11.95 -38.75
CA LYS A 469 6.24 -12.75 -38.88
C LYS A 469 5.96 -14.26 -38.94
N GLU A 470 4.86 -14.70 -38.35
CA GLU A 470 4.39 -16.07 -38.29
C GLU A 470 3.84 -16.57 -39.63
N ALA A 471 3.25 -15.68 -40.43
CA ALA A 471 2.79 -16.00 -41.79
C ALA A 471 3.96 -16.05 -42.79
N MET A 472 5.01 -15.27 -42.53
CA MET A 472 6.26 -15.34 -43.27
C MET A 472 6.91 -16.72 -43.05
N ASN A 473 7.24 -17.42 -44.13
CA ASN A 473 7.94 -18.71 -44.09
C ASN A 473 7.15 -19.90 -43.51
N MET A 474 5.83 -19.83 -43.35
CA MET A 474 5.04 -20.94 -42.79
C MET A 474 5.27 -22.29 -43.48
N LEU A 475 5.52 -22.30 -44.81
CA LEU A 475 5.82 -23.52 -45.56
C LEU A 475 7.08 -24.23 -45.06
N ARG A 476 8.01 -23.51 -44.42
CA ARG A 476 9.22 -24.09 -43.83
C ARG A 476 8.89 -25.15 -42.77
N TYR A 477 7.80 -24.99 -42.04
CA TYR A 477 7.40 -25.85 -40.91
C TYR A 477 6.52 -27.02 -41.35
N ILE A 478 6.05 -27.04 -42.59
CA ILE A 478 5.27 -28.13 -43.15
C ILE A 478 6.22 -29.17 -43.77
N PRO A 479 6.07 -30.48 -43.46
CA PRO A 479 6.84 -31.55 -44.10
C PRO A 479 6.83 -31.43 -45.61
N GLN A 480 7.97 -31.67 -46.26
CA GLN A 480 8.10 -31.45 -47.70
C GLN A 480 7.09 -32.27 -48.52
N GLU A 481 6.76 -33.48 -48.07
CA GLU A 481 5.78 -34.36 -48.72
C GLU A 481 4.33 -33.83 -48.66
N LEU A 482 4.01 -32.98 -47.69
CA LEU A 482 2.70 -32.34 -47.56
C LEU A 482 2.62 -30.98 -48.27
N ARG A 483 3.72 -30.48 -48.86
CA ARG A 483 3.73 -29.23 -49.62
C ARG A 483 3.12 -29.44 -51.00
N THR A 484 1.83 -29.78 -51.04
CA THR A 484 1.08 -29.96 -52.28
C THR A 484 0.99 -28.63 -53.03
N LYS A 485 0.67 -28.70 -54.33
CA LYS A 485 0.45 -27.51 -55.16
C LYS A 485 -0.56 -26.56 -54.52
N ASN A 486 -1.64 -27.10 -53.94
CA ASN A 486 -2.70 -26.30 -53.33
C ASN A 486 -2.20 -25.58 -52.06
N ILE A 487 -1.57 -26.30 -51.13
CA ILE A 487 -0.98 -25.72 -49.91
C ILE A 487 0.04 -24.62 -50.26
N CYS A 488 0.93 -24.89 -51.21
CA CYS A 488 1.94 -23.90 -51.65
C CYS A 488 1.29 -22.65 -52.24
N GLN A 489 0.27 -22.81 -53.09
CA GLN A 489 -0.43 -21.67 -53.71
C GLN A 489 -1.14 -20.81 -52.68
N VAL A 490 -1.79 -21.41 -51.67
CA VAL A 490 -2.46 -20.65 -50.61
C VAL A 490 -1.43 -19.91 -49.75
N ALA A 491 -0.35 -20.55 -49.34
CA ALA A 491 0.69 -19.92 -48.51
C ALA A 491 1.42 -18.77 -49.22
N VAL A 492 1.75 -18.92 -50.51
CA VAL A 492 2.37 -17.86 -51.32
C VAL A 492 1.43 -16.67 -51.56
N ARG A 493 0.11 -16.92 -51.65
CA ARG A 493 -0.89 -15.85 -51.72
C ARG A 493 -0.99 -15.05 -50.42
N ILE A 494 -0.65 -15.66 -49.29
CA ILE A 494 -0.66 -14.99 -47.98
C ILE A 494 0.63 -14.19 -47.79
N SER A 495 1.79 -14.76 -48.11
CA SER A 495 3.07 -14.05 -48.08
C SER A 495 4.01 -14.60 -49.14
N GLN A 496 4.58 -13.71 -49.95
CA GLN A 496 5.53 -14.07 -51.02
C GLN A 496 6.81 -14.73 -50.48
N GLU A 497 7.17 -14.47 -49.22
CA GLU A 497 8.32 -15.09 -48.55
C GLU A 497 8.23 -16.63 -48.48
N ASN A 498 7.04 -17.21 -48.66
CA ASN A 498 6.85 -18.65 -48.72
C ASN A 498 7.39 -19.29 -50.01
N GLU A 499 7.57 -18.53 -51.10
CA GLU A 499 8.00 -19.05 -52.40
C GLU A 499 9.35 -19.80 -52.33
N LYS A 500 10.24 -19.36 -51.43
CA LYS A 500 11.55 -19.99 -51.22
C LYS A 500 11.49 -21.39 -50.60
N TYR A 501 10.34 -21.81 -50.08
CA TYR A 501 10.12 -23.17 -49.53
C TYR A 501 9.24 -24.07 -50.42
N VAL A 502 8.74 -23.54 -51.53
CA VAL A 502 8.01 -24.34 -52.53
C VAL A 502 8.96 -25.38 -53.14
N PRO A 503 8.57 -26.67 -53.19
CA PRO A 503 9.39 -27.71 -53.81
C PRO A 503 9.76 -27.38 -55.26
N ASN A 504 11.00 -27.67 -55.67
CA ASN A 504 11.49 -27.36 -57.03
C ASN A 504 10.63 -27.99 -58.14
N SER A 505 10.02 -29.15 -57.89
CA SER A 505 9.08 -29.81 -58.82
C SER A 505 7.79 -29.02 -59.05
N LEU A 506 7.42 -28.13 -58.13
CA LEU A 506 6.22 -27.28 -58.19
C LEU A 506 6.54 -25.84 -58.58
N ARG A 507 7.81 -25.44 -58.51
CA ARG A 507 8.31 -24.17 -59.07
C ARG A 507 8.24 -24.25 -60.58
N ILE A 508 7.09 -23.89 -61.13
CA ILE A 508 6.96 -23.60 -62.55
C ILE A 508 7.96 -22.47 -62.81
N LYS A 509 8.96 -22.72 -63.67
CA LYS A 509 9.80 -21.66 -64.22
C LYS A 509 8.86 -20.63 -64.84
N THR A 510 8.61 -19.54 -64.15
CA THR A 510 7.98 -18.36 -64.74
C THR A 510 9.07 -17.67 -65.54
N GLU A 511 9.18 -18.03 -66.82
CA GLU A 511 9.97 -17.27 -67.82
C GLU A 511 9.42 -15.85 -68.09
N ASP A 512 8.54 -15.30 -67.24
CA ASP A 512 7.86 -14.01 -67.51
C ASP A 512 7.93 -12.99 -66.35
N ASN A 513 8.96 -13.04 -65.51
CA ASN A 513 9.19 -12.01 -64.47
C ASN A 513 10.07 -10.82 -64.91
N GLU A 514 10.25 -10.58 -66.21
CA GLU A 514 10.84 -9.31 -66.69
C GLU A 514 9.83 -8.16 -66.83
N LYS A 515 8.51 -8.40 -66.69
CA LYS A 515 7.49 -7.34 -66.90
C LYS A 515 6.96 -6.63 -65.65
N ASN A 516 7.32 -7.04 -64.43
CA ASN A 516 6.87 -6.40 -63.19
C ASN A 516 7.92 -5.49 -62.50
N LYS A 517 8.86 -4.92 -63.27
CA LYS A 517 9.70 -3.79 -62.79
C LYS A 517 9.01 -2.42 -62.90
N SER A 518 7.85 -2.32 -63.55
CA SER A 518 7.01 -1.13 -63.50
C SER A 518 5.81 -1.44 -62.64
N HIS A 519 5.83 -1.03 -61.38
CA HIS A 519 4.72 -0.51 -60.55
C HIS A 519 5.29 -0.35 -59.12
N LYS A 520 6.41 0.36 -59.00
CA LYS A 520 6.71 1.10 -57.76
C LYS A 520 5.65 2.19 -57.67
N ILE A 521 4.51 1.86 -57.08
CA ILE A 521 3.55 2.86 -56.63
C ILE A 521 4.23 3.52 -55.44
N ARG A 522 4.71 4.76 -55.67
CA ARG A 522 4.88 5.74 -54.61
C ARG A 522 3.57 5.82 -53.83
N ARG A 523 3.58 5.41 -52.56
CA ARG A 523 2.91 6.10 -51.47
C ARG A 523 3.78 6.00 -50.24
#